data_AF-R1G883-F1
#
_entry.id   AF-R1G883-F1
#
_cell.length_a   1.000
_cell.length_b   1.000
_cell.length_c   1.000
_cell.angle_alpha   90.00
_cell.angle_beta   90.00
_cell.angle_gamma   90.00
#
_symmetry.space_group_name_H-M   'P 1'
#
loop_
_entity.id
_entity.type
_entity.pdbx_description
1 polymer ?
#
loop_
_entity_poly.entity_id
_entity_poly.type
_entity_poly.pdbx_seq_one_letter_code
_entity_poly.pdbx_strand_id
1 'polypeptide(L)'
;MADVFTDLQTETEALADLAERHGYFSGAPGGGAPGPDLTGHFARLTSTARLVRLSVEHPAAFGVTPQISYDSLDEAIVSWLIEQRKATALLASAPPAPELPWSDGPLRPSVLAAAVLTELFACGQDIADAVGARLRRTDAIGHVAYYGIRTRDRVYHRHQETPPDQFRFELRAPSGELWQFGPEDARDRITGPAEDFCLLVTGRRFAEDLSLAFTGGHTAEWLELLER
;
A
#
# COMPACT_ATOMS: atom_id res chain seq x y z
N MET A 1 4.35 -13.92 -10.23
CA MET A 1 3.49 -13.28 -9.21
C MET A 1 2.21 -14.07 -9.08
N ALA A 2 1.75 -14.36 -7.87
CA ALA A 2 0.46 -14.99 -7.66
C ALA A 2 -0.67 -14.00 -7.97
N ASP A 3 -1.91 -14.48 -7.92
CA ASP A 3 -3.08 -13.63 -8.08
C ASP A 3 -3.18 -12.62 -6.92
N VAL A 4 -3.53 -11.36 -7.24
CA VAL A 4 -3.55 -10.24 -6.27
C VAL A 4 -4.49 -10.47 -5.09
N PHE A 5 -5.58 -11.21 -5.27
CA PHE A 5 -6.52 -11.49 -4.18
C PHE A 5 -5.94 -12.51 -3.19
N THR A 6 -5.17 -13.49 -3.71
CA THR A 6 -4.47 -14.47 -2.88
C THR A 6 -3.35 -13.81 -2.07
N ASP A 7 -2.56 -12.94 -2.71
CA ASP A 7 -1.52 -12.17 -2.04
C ASP A 7 -2.12 -11.22 -0.99
N LEU A 8 -3.22 -10.54 -1.32
CA LEU A 8 -3.90 -9.65 -0.36
C LEU A 8 -4.42 -10.41 0.87
N GLN A 9 -4.96 -11.62 0.69
CA GLN A 9 -5.41 -12.46 1.81
C GLN A 9 -4.22 -12.90 2.67
N THR A 10 -3.12 -13.33 2.04
CA THR A 10 -1.91 -13.79 2.73
C THR A 10 -1.27 -12.67 3.56
N GLU A 11 -1.12 -11.48 2.99
CA GLU A 11 -0.54 -10.32 3.68
C GLU A 11 -1.48 -9.80 4.79
N THR A 12 -2.81 -9.94 4.63
CA THR A 12 -3.79 -9.67 5.70
C THR A 12 -3.55 -10.53 6.92
N GLU A 13 -3.38 -11.84 6.73
CA GLU A 13 -3.14 -12.77 7.83
C GLU A 13 -1.78 -12.52 8.48
N ALA A 14 -0.74 -12.28 7.68
CA ALA A 14 0.61 -12.00 8.19
C ALA A 14 0.67 -10.74 9.07
N LEU A 15 -0.09 -9.69 8.74
CA LEU A 15 -0.14 -8.46 9.53
C LEU A 15 -0.92 -8.64 10.85
N ALA A 16 -2.04 -9.37 10.83
CA ALA A 16 -2.76 -9.71 12.06
C ALA A 16 -1.84 -10.47 13.03
N ASP A 17 -1.18 -11.51 12.51
CA ASP A 17 -0.20 -12.33 13.23
C ASP A 17 0.95 -11.49 13.83
N LEU A 18 1.46 -10.51 13.07
CA LEU A 18 2.50 -9.59 13.56
C LEU A 18 1.97 -8.78 14.75
N ALA A 19 0.78 -8.18 14.61
CA ALA A 19 0.21 -7.32 15.63
C ALA A 19 -0.17 -8.11 16.89
N GLU A 20 -0.67 -9.34 16.77
CA GLU A 20 -0.97 -10.19 17.93
C GLU A 20 0.31 -10.61 18.67
N ARG A 21 1.39 -10.95 17.95
CA ARG A 21 2.67 -11.34 18.58
C ARG A 21 3.34 -10.22 19.37
N HIS A 22 3.21 -8.97 18.90
CA HIS A 22 3.97 -7.85 19.44
C HIS A 22 3.12 -6.80 20.18
N GLY A 23 1.81 -6.79 19.96
CA GLY A 23 0.87 -5.79 20.47
C GLY A 23 0.74 -5.76 22.00
N TYR A 24 1.04 -6.88 22.67
CA TYR A 24 0.95 -6.98 24.13
C TYR A 24 2.27 -6.66 24.87
N PHE A 25 3.38 -6.44 24.15
CA PHE A 25 4.70 -6.18 24.75
C PHE A 25 5.02 -4.69 24.98
N SER A 26 4.12 -3.77 24.63
CA SER A 26 4.34 -2.32 24.79
C SER A 26 4.01 -1.77 26.20
N GLY A 27 3.58 -2.62 27.14
CA GLY A 27 3.28 -2.25 28.52
C GLY A 27 4.45 -2.40 29.49
N ALA A 28 5.53 -1.62 29.34
CA ALA A 28 6.51 -1.48 30.42
C ALA A 28 5.91 -0.61 31.55
N PRO A 29 5.97 -1.02 32.83
CA PRO A 29 5.44 -0.21 33.92
C PRO A 29 6.37 0.97 34.19
N GLY A 30 6.00 2.16 33.71
CA GLY A 30 6.70 3.39 34.07
C GLY A 30 6.57 4.52 33.06
N GLY A 31 5.45 5.26 33.10
CA GLY A 31 5.36 6.70 32.81
C GLY A 31 6.06 7.29 31.56
N GLY A 32 6.33 6.49 30.54
CA GLY A 32 6.84 6.95 29.24
C GLY A 32 5.70 7.33 28.30
N ALA A 33 6.03 8.08 27.24
CA ALA A 33 5.10 8.50 26.18
C ALA A 33 4.12 7.37 25.77
N PRO A 34 2.87 7.70 25.34
CA PRO A 34 1.94 6.70 24.86
C PRO A 34 2.64 5.80 23.83
N GLY A 35 2.48 4.48 23.99
CA GLY A 35 3.00 3.52 23.03
C GLY A 35 2.49 3.82 21.61
N PRO A 36 3.09 3.19 20.58
CA PRO A 36 2.69 3.44 19.20
C PRO A 36 1.18 3.19 18.99
N ASP A 37 0.53 4.06 18.22
CA ASP A 37 -0.91 3.97 17.91
C ASP A 37 -1.21 2.85 16.90
N LEU A 38 -1.09 1.61 17.36
CA LEU A 38 -1.41 0.43 16.55
C LEU A 38 -2.90 0.41 16.17
N THR A 39 -3.77 0.84 17.09
CA THR A 39 -5.22 0.93 16.88
C THR A 39 -5.61 1.86 15.73
N GLY A 40 -4.91 2.98 15.56
CA GLY A 40 -5.12 3.93 14.48
C GLY A 40 -4.82 3.35 13.10
N HIS A 41 -3.76 2.54 12.97
CA HIS A 41 -3.45 1.84 11.72
C HIS A 41 -4.56 0.84 11.35
N PHE A 42 -5.07 0.06 12.30
CA PHE A 42 -6.19 -0.86 12.04
C PHE A 42 -7.52 -0.14 11.76
N ALA A 43 -7.75 1.03 12.37
CA ALA A 43 -8.90 1.87 12.04
C ALA A 43 -8.85 2.39 10.59
N ARG A 44 -7.68 2.83 10.12
CA ARG A 44 -7.46 3.21 8.71
C ARG A 44 -7.72 2.02 7.79
N LEU A 45 -7.14 0.86 8.06
CA LEU A 45 -7.34 -0.33 7.25
C LEU A 45 -8.81 -0.79 7.21
N THR A 46 -9.52 -0.74 8.34
CA THR A 46 -10.96 -1.04 8.38
C THR A 46 -11.76 -0.06 7.53
N SER A 47 -11.41 1.22 7.57
CA SER A 47 -12.07 2.26 6.78
C SER A 47 -11.88 2.01 5.28
N THR A 48 -10.66 1.65 4.86
CA THR A 48 -10.33 1.23 3.49
C THR A 48 -11.15 0.01 3.07
N ALA A 49 -11.22 -1.04 3.90
CA ALA A 49 -12.00 -2.24 3.60
C ALA A 49 -13.50 -1.93 3.42
N ARG A 50 -14.07 -1.06 4.28
CA ARG A 50 -15.46 -0.60 4.16
C ARG A 50 -15.70 0.22 2.89
N LEU A 51 -14.76 1.05 2.47
CA LEU A 51 -14.85 1.78 1.20
C LEU A 51 -14.89 0.84 0.00
N VAL A 52 -14.07 -0.22 0.00
CA VAL A 52 -14.10 -1.26 -1.04
C VAL A 52 -15.46 -1.93 -1.09
N ARG A 53 -16.00 -2.32 0.07
CA ARG A 53 -17.33 -2.92 0.15
C ARG A 53 -18.41 -2.01 -0.41
N LEU A 54 -18.41 -0.73 0.00
CA LEU A 54 -19.33 0.28 -0.57
C LEU A 54 -19.17 0.39 -2.08
N SER A 55 -17.93 0.40 -2.58
CA SER A 55 -17.68 0.46 -4.01
C SER A 55 -18.25 -0.72 -4.79
N VAL A 56 -18.27 -1.92 -4.22
CA VAL A 56 -18.77 -3.14 -4.89
C VAL A 56 -20.28 -3.31 -4.68
N GLU A 57 -20.76 -3.18 -3.45
CA GLU A 57 -22.13 -3.49 -3.05
C GLU A 57 -23.09 -2.31 -3.35
N HIS A 58 -22.60 -1.08 -3.18
CA HIS A 58 -23.40 0.14 -3.21
C HIS A 58 -22.67 1.31 -3.91
N PRO A 59 -22.28 1.18 -5.19
CA PRO A 59 -21.41 2.16 -5.86
C PRO A 59 -21.99 3.58 -5.90
N ALA A 60 -23.33 3.73 -5.91
CA ALA A 60 -24.00 5.04 -5.85
C ALA A 60 -23.86 5.75 -4.49
N ALA A 61 -23.50 5.02 -3.42
CA ALA A 61 -23.28 5.55 -2.08
C ALA A 61 -21.79 5.70 -1.73
N PHE A 62 -20.89 5.52 -2.70
CA PHE A 62 -19.46 5.72 -2.49
C PHE A 62 -19.16 7.20 -2.18
N GLY A 63 -18.30 7.48 -1.19
CA GLY A 63 -17.77 8.84 -0.98
C GLY A 63 -17.42 9.24 0.45
N VAL A 64 -18.05 8.65 1.48
CA VAL A 64 -17.71 8.97 2.88
C VAL A 64 -17.83 7.73 3.76
N THR A 65 -16.73 7.35 4.42
CA THR A 65 -16.74 6.40 5.53
C THR A 65 -16.63 7.17 6.85
N PRO A 66 -17.39 6.77 7.89
CA PRO A 66 -17.24 7.37 9.21
C PRO A 66 -15.83 7.14 9.75
N GLN A 67 -15.30 8.10 10.49
CA GLN A 67 -14.05 7.91 11.21
C GLN A 67 -14.26 6.87 12.31
N ILE A 68 -13.32 5.92 12.39
CA ILE A 68 -13.37 4.79 13.32
C ILE A 68 -12.25 4.98 14.34
N SER A 69 -12.53 4.63 15.59
CA SER A 69 -11.55 4.44 16.65
C SER A 69 -11.91 3.18 17.42
N TYR A 70 -10.92 2.57 18.07
CA TYR A 70 -11.10 1.35 18.84
C TYR A 70 -10.61 1.55 20.25
N ASP A 71 -11.27 0.90 21.21
CA ASP A 71 -10.88 0.98 22.62
C ASP A 71 -9.73 0.01 22.95
N SER A 72 -9.50 -0.99 22.08
CA SER A 72 -8.43 -1.98 22.24
C SER A 72 -7.86 -2.46 20.91
N LEU A 73 -6.63 -2.98 20.95
CA LEU A 73 -5.99 -3.57 19.79
C LEU A 73 -6.72 -4.84 19.30
N ASP A 74 -7.21 -5.67 20.22
CA ASP A 74 -7.96 -6.90 19.90
C ASP A 74 -9.22 -6.58 19.10
N GLU A 75 -9.99 -5.58 19.56
CA GLU A 75 -11.18 -5.10 18.86
C GLU A 75 -10.82 -4.57 17.47
N ALA A 76 -9.72 -3.82 17.36
CA ALA A 76 -9.25 -3.25 16.11
C ALA A 76 -8.86 -4.33 15.09
N ILE A 77 -8.06 -5.33 15.51
CA ILE A 77 -7.62 -6.44 14.66
C ILE A 77 -8.83 -7.27 14.21
N VAL A 78 -9.71 -7.66 15.13
CA VAL A 78 -10.89 -8.48 14.80
C VAL A 78 -11.83 -7.74 13.85
N SER A 79 -12.12 -6.47 14.13
CA SER A 79 -12.98 -5.65 13.27
C SER A 79 -12.41 -5.49 11.87
N TRP A 80 -11.11 -5.20 11.78
CA TRP A 80 -10.41 -5.09 10.51
C TRP A 80 -10.44 -6.41 9.74
N LEU A 81 -10.10 -7.54 10.36
CA LEU A 81 -10.08 -8.85 9.70
C LEU A 81 -11.44 -9.22 9.10
N ILE A 82 -12.52 -8.94 9.83
CA ILE A 82 -13.89 -9.19 9.34
C ILE A 82 -14.17 -8.38 8.07
N GLU A 83 -13.85 -7.09 8.08
CA GLU A 83 -14.14 -6.20 6.96
C GLU A 83 -13.21 -6.47 5.77
N GLN A 84 -11.91 -6.70 6.04
CA GLN A 84 -10.91 -6.99 5.02
C GLN A 84 -11.19 -8.29 4.28
N ARG A 85 -11.53 -9.39 4.99
CA ARG A 85 -11.88 -10.67 4.36
C ARG A 85 -13.12 -10.55 3.46
N LYS A 86 -14.13 -9.80 3.90
CA LYS A 86 -15.32 -9.52 3.07
C LYS A 86 -14.94 -8.71 1.82
N ALA A 87 -14.15 -7.65 1.98
CA ALA A 87 -13.70 -6.81 0.88
C ALA A 87 -12.90 -7.63 -0.16
N THR A 88 -11.94 -8.44 0.28
CA THR A 88 -11.15 -9.32 -0.61
C THR A 88 -12.05 -10.32 -1.35
N ALA A 89 -13.00 -10.97 -0.67
CA ALA A 89 -13.91 -11.92 -1.29
C ALA A 89 -14.84 -11.27 -2.33
N LEU A 90 -15.32 -10.05 -2.05
CA LEU A 90 -16.14 -9.27 -2.98
C LEU A 90 -15.34 -8.87 -4.22
N LEU A 91 -14.11 -8.40 -4.06
CA LEU A 91 -13.23 -8.07 -5.18
C LEU A 91 -12.90 -9.28 -6.05
N ALA A 92 -12.60 -10.43 -5.44
CA ALA A 92 -12.30 -11.67 -6.13
C ALA A 92 -13.51 -12.23 -6.92
N SER A 93 -14.72 -11.96 -6.44
CA SER A 93 -15.98 -12.40 -7.07
C SER A 93 -16.55 -11.39 -8.07
N ALA A 94 -16.05 -10.15 -8.07
CA ALA A 94 -16.52 -9.10 -8.97
C ALA A 94 -16.12 -9.40 -10.42
N PRO A 95 -16.98 -9.10 -11.41
CA PRO A 95 -16.61 -9.24 -12.81
C PRO A 95 -15.36 -8.38 -13.13
N PRO A 96 -14.45 -8.81 -14.02
CA PRO A 96 -13.20 -8.07 -14.30
C PRO A 96 -13.39 -6.70 -14.98
N ALA A 97 -14.53 -6.51 -15.65
CA ALA A 97 -14.81 -5.39 -16.55
C ALA A 97 -15.39 -4.11 -15.88
N PRO A 98 -16.35 -4.16 -14.94
CA PRO A 98 -16.84 -2.92 -14.31
C PRO A 98 -15.70 -2.20 -13.59
N GLU A 99 -15.60 -0.90 -13.85
CA GLU A 99 -14.77 -0.03 -13.05
C GLU A 99 -15.54 0.38 -11.80
N LEU A 100 -14.96 0.03 -10.66
CA LEU A 100 -15.47 0.26 -9.32
C LEU A 100 -15.09 1.67 -8.87
N PRO A 101 -16.03 2.46 -8.28
CA PRO A 101 -15.72 3.78 -7.76
C PRO A 101 -14.53 3.78 -6.77
N TRP A 102 -13.58 4.67 -6.99
CA TRP A 102 -12.49 4.90 -6.04
C TRP A 102 -12.16 6.39 -5.97
N SER A 103 -11.51 6.82 -4.89
CA SER A 103 -11.21 8.24 -4.63
C SER A 103 -10.48 8.94 -5.77
N ASP A 104 -9.70 8.16 -6.53
CA ASP A 104 -8.78 8.65 -7.55
C ASP A 104 -9.23 8.27 -8.97
N GLY A 105 -10.53 8.00 -9.12
CA GLY A 105 -11.13 7.55 -10.35
C GLY A 105 -11.47 6.06 -10.33
N PRO A 106 -12.34 5.61 -11.25
CA PRO A 106 -12.79 4.23 -11.30
C PRO A 106 -11.62 3.24 -11.50
N LEU A 107 -11.65 2.11 -10.79
CA LEU A 107 -10.62 1.06 -10.89
C LEU A 107 -11.23 -0.32 -11.17
N ARG A 108 -10.54 -1.15 -11.94
CA ARG A 108 -10.90 -2.57 -12.05
C ARG A 108 -10.65 -3.29 -10.70
N PRO A 109 -11.37 -4.39 -10.40
CA PRO A 109 -11.24 -5.08 -9.12
C PRO A 109 -9.81 -5.47 -8.73
N SER A 110 -9.01 -5.96 -9.68
CA SER A 110 -7.61 -6.34 -9.43
C SER A 110 -6.71 -5.14 -9.11
N VAL A 111 -6.95 -4.00 -9.76
CA VAL A 111 -6.21 -2.76 -9.49
C VAL A 111 -6.61 -2.17 -8.15
N LEU A 112 -7.91 -2.26 -7.80
CA LEU A 112 -8.39 -1.86 -6.48
C LEU A 112 -7.81 -2.77 -5.38
N ALA A 113 -7.69 -4.08 -5.60
CA ALA A 113 -6.98 -4.97 -4.68
C ALA A 113 -5.51 -4.57 -4.48
N ALA A 114 -4.80 -4.19 -5.56
CA ALA A 114 -3.43 -3.67 -5.45
C ALA A 114 -3.34 -2.34 -4.67
N ALA A 115 -4.36 -1.47 -4.80
CA ALA A 115 -4.47 -0.26 -3.98
C ALA A 115 -4.65 -0.58 -2.49
N VAL A 116 -5.51 -1.54 -2.16
CA VAL A 116 -5.71 -2.01 -0.78
C VAL A 116 -4.43 -2.66 -0.22
N LEU A 117 -3.73 -3.46 -1.04
CA LEU A 117 -2.44 -4.05 -0.66
C LEU A 117 -1.37 -2.98 -0.41
N THR A 118 -1.41 -1.87 -1.15
CA THR A 118 -0.52 -0.71 -0.93
C THR A 118 -0.78 -0.05 0.43
N GLU A 119 -2.04 0.14 0.80
CA GLU A 119 -2.43 0.66 2.12
C GLU A 119 -2.03 -0.29 3.26
N LEU A 120 -2.21 -1.60 3.04
CA LEU A 120 -1.79 -2.66 3.96
C LEU A 120 -0.27 -2.69 4.12
N PHE A 121 0.49 -2.56 3.04
CA PHE A 121 1.94 -2.48 3.06
C PHE A 121 2.42 -1.30 3.90
N ALA A 122 1.83 -0.11 3.69
CA ALA A 122 2.20 1.10 4.41
C ALA A 122 1.91 0.98 5.91
N CYS A 123 0.68 0.60 6.28
CA CYS A 123 0.30 0.41 7.68
C CYS A 123 1.11 -0.72 8.34
N GLY A 124 1.37 -1.80 7.61
CA GLY A 124 2.19 -2.91 8.10
C GLY A 124 3.64 -2.51 8.35
N GLN A 125 4.20 -1.63 7.50
CA GLN A 125 5.54 -1.08 7.74
C GLN A 125 5.55 -0.18 8.98
N ASP A 126 4.57 0.70 9.14
CA ASP A 126 4.47 1.57 10.32
C ASP A 126 4.36 0.75 11.61
N ILE A 127 3.52 -0.29 11.61
CA ILE A 127 3.37 -1.22 12.74
C ILE A 127 4.68 -1.94 13.03
N ALA A 128 5.38 -2.43 12.00
CA ALA A 128 6.64 -3.13 12.15
C ALA A 128 7.73 -2.22 12.75
N ASP A 129 7.85 -0.98 12.24
CA ASP A 129 8.79 0.03 12.75
C ASP A 129 8.48 0.36 14.22
N ALA A 130 7.20 0.56 14.55
CA ALA A 130 6.72 0.86 15.89
C ALA A 130 7.05 -0.23 16.93
N VAL A 131 6.99 -1.50 16.54
CA VAL A 131 7.28 -2.64 17.44
C VAL A 131 8.72 -3.15 17.31
N GLY A 132 9.56 -2.49 16.49
CA GLY A 132 10.94 -2.90 16.23
C GLY A 132 11.08 -4.23 15.50
N ALA A 133 10.05 -4.65 14.75
CA ALA A 133 10.06 -5.88 13.96
C ALA A 133 10.60 -5.62 12.55
N ARG A 134 11.31 -6.61 11.99
CA ARG A 134 11.71 -6.61 10.58
C ARG A 134 10.79 -7.52 9.78
N LEU A 135 10.02 -6.95 8.87
CA LEU A 135 9.22 -7.70 7.90
C LEU A 135 10.14 -8.33 6.83
N ARG A 136 9.87 -9.58 6.47
CA ARG A 136 10.48 -10.22 5.31
C ARG A 136 9.50 -10.13 4.16
N ARG A 137 9.81 -9.32 3.15
CA ARG A 137 8.95 -9.14 1.98
C ARG A 137 9.08 -10.32 1.02
N THR A 138 7.97 -10.65 0.38
CA THR A 138 7.88 -11.64 -0.70
C THR A 138 7.56 -10.91 -2.01
N ASP A 139 7.53 -11.65 -3.12
CA ASP A 139 7.18 -11.10 -4.43
C ASP A 139 5.74 -10.52 -4.51
N ALA A 140 4.91 -10.71 -3.47
CA ALA A 140 3.60 -10.05 -3.33
C ALA A 140 3.69 -8.52 -3.39
N ILE A 141 4.84 -7.92 -3.01
CA ILE A 141 5.07 -6.47 -3.13
C ILE A 141 5.06 -5.98 -4.58
N GLY A 142 5.12 -6.88 -5.57
CA GLY A 142 4.99 -6.52 -6.96
C GLY A 142 3.66 -5.85 -7.30
N HIS A 143 2.57 -6.14 -6.57
CA HIS A 143 1.29 -5.43 -6.70
C HIS A 143 1.38 -3.99 -6.19
N VAL A 144 2.14 -3.76 -5.11
CA VAL A 144 2.43 -2.41 -4.57
C VAL A 144 3.26 -1.61 -5.59
N ALA A 145 4.33 -2.23 -6.11
CA ALA A 145 5.17 -1.61 -7.13
C ALA A 145 4.35 -1.26 -8.38
N TYR A 146 3.52 -2.19 -8.86
CA TYR A 146 2.61 -1.95 -9.99
C TYR A 146 1.67 -0.77 -9.74
N TYR A 147 1.05 -0.69 -8.56
CA TYR A 147 0.15 0.41 -8.21
C TYR A 147 0.88 1.75 -8.09
N GLY A 148 2.07 1.76 -7.48
CA GLY A 148 2.94 2.94 -7.41
C GLY A 148 3.32 3.47 -8.80
N ILE A 149 3.72 2.59 -9.72
CA ILE A 149 4.04 2.95 -11.11
C ILE A 149 2.80 3.51 -11.82
N ARG A 150 1.65 2.85 -11.67
CA ARG A 150 0.38 3.29 -12.26
C ARG A 150 -0.04 4.68 -11.76
N THR A 151 0.30 5.01 -10.52
CA THR A 151 -0.08 6.27 -9.88
C THR A 151 1.02 7.34 -9.92
N ARG A 152 2.16 7.08 -10.57
CA ARG A 152 3.27 8.03 -10.76
C ARG A 152 2.79 9.43 -11.15
N ASP A 153 1.93 9.52 -12.15
CA ASP A 153 1.46 10.79 -12.74
C ASP A 153 0.63 11.63 -11.76
N ARG A 154 0.06 10.98 -10.74
CA ARG A 154 -0.71 11.69 -9.72
C ARG A 154 0.16 12.60 -8.86
N VAL A 155 1.46 12.31 -8.75
CA VAL A 155 2.42 13.17 -8.07
C VAL A 155 2.43 14.55 -8.75
N TYR A 156 2.59 14.59 -10.08
CA TYR A 156 2.52 15.82 -10.86
C TYR A 156 1.16 16.51 -10.75
N HIS A 157 0.07 15.76 -10.90
CA HIS A 157 -1.27 16.34 -10.85
C HIS A 157 -1.61 16.97 -9.49
N ARG A 158 -1.12 16.41 -8.37
CA ARG A 158 -1.28 17.01 -7.03
C ARG A 158 -0.66 18.41 -6.96
N HIS A 159 0.37 18.65 -7.75
CA HIS A 159 1.07 19.93 -7.84
C HIS A 159 0.67 20.77 -9.05
N GLN A 160 -0.38 20.37 -9.78
CA GLN A 160 -0.89 21.05 -10.98
C GLN A 160 0.13 21.09 -12.12
N GLU A 161 1.00 20.08 -12.17
CA GLU A 161 2.03 19.93 -13.18
C GLU A 161 1.64 18.88 -14.23
N THR A 162 2.25 18.96 -15.42
CA THR A 162 1.99 18.03 -16.53
C THR A 162 2.99 16.88 -16.46
N PRO A 163 2.54 15.63 -16.34
CA PRO A 163 3.44 14.49 -16.34
C PRO A 163 4.24 14.41 -17.66
N PRO A 164 5.53 14.04 -17.59
CA PRO A 164 6.37 13.77 -18.75
C PRO A 164 6.00 12.43 -19.40
N ASP A 165 6.76 12.06 -20.43
CA ASP A 165 6.70 10.73 -21.05
C ASP A 165 6.86 9.58 -20.02
N GLN A 166 6.51 8.37 -20.44
CA GLN A 166 6.60 7.19 -19.59
C GLN A 166 8.04 6.90 -19.15
N PHE A 167 8.20 6.54 -17.88
CA PHE A 167 9.49 6.10 -17.33
C PHE A 167 9.67 4.61 -17.55
N ARG A 168 10.93 4.18 -17.55
CA ARG A 168 11.32 2.77 -17.39
C ARG A 168 11.54 2.47 -15.91
N PHE A 169 10.93 1.41 -15.41
CA PHE A 169 11.19 0.87 -14.08
C PHE A 169 11.85 -0.49 -14.19
N GLU A 170 12.97 -0.69 -13.50
CA GLU A 170 13.69 -1.97 -13.45
C GLU A 170 13.95 -2.34 -12.00
N LEU A 171 13.02 -3.11 -11.45
CA LEU A 171 12.94 -3.39 -10.02
C LEU A 171 13.31 -4.84 -9.77
N ARG A 172 14.24 -5.08 -8.83
CA ARG A 172 14.63 -6.43 -8.42
C ARG A 172 13.71 -6.92 -7.31
N ALA A 173 12.97 -7.98 -7.59
CA ALA A 173 12.08 -8.66 -6.66
C ALA A 173 12.83 -9.25 -5.46
N PRO A 174 12.15 -9.51 -4.32
CA PRO A 174 12.72 -10.27 -3.20
C PRO A 174 13.26 -11.65 -3.60
N SER A 175 12.64 -12.33 -4.58
CA SER A 175 13.14 -13.58 -5.16
C SER A 175 14.41 -13.42 -6.02
N GLY A 176 14.78 -12.19 -6.38
CA GLY A 176 15.87 -11.86 -7.29
C GLY A 176 15.45 -11.67 -8.75
N GLU A 177 14.20 -11.99 -9.11
CA GLU A 177 13.63 -11.74 -10.43
C GLU A 177 13.71 -10.25 -10.80
N LEU A 178 13.96 -9.93 -12.07
CA LEU A 178 13.94 -8.55 -12.56
C LEU A 178 12.56 -8.24 -13.16
N TRP A 179 11.84 -7.29 -12.56
CA TRP A 179 10.60 -6.76 -13.09
C TRP A 179 10.86 -5.49 -13.89
N GLN A 180 10.26 -5.42 -15.08
CA GLN A 180 10.48 -4.35 -16.03
C GLN A 180 9.13 -3.76 -16.45
N PHE A 181 8.95 -2.45 -16.24
CA PHE A 181 7.72 -1.74 -16.59
C PHE A 181 8.03 -0.50 -17.43
N GLY A 182 7.14 -0.17 -18.35
CA GLY A 182 7.30 0.95 -19.27
C GLY A 182 8.24 0.66 -20.45
N PRO A 183 8.41 1.64 -21.36
CA PRO A 183 9.16 1.48 -22.60
C PRO A 183 10.65 1.18 -22.34
N GLU A 184 11.23 0.28 -23.14
CA GLU A 184 12.65 -0.10 -23.00
C GLU A 184 13.60 1.06 -23.36
N ASP A 185 13.16 1.93 -24.26
CA ASP A 185 13.87 3.10 -24.79
C ASP A 185 13.58 4.40 -24.03
N ALA A 186 12.84 4.34 -22.92
CA ALA A 186 12.59 5.52 -22.10
C ALA A 186 13.91 6.11 -21.56
N ARG A 187 14.05 7.43 -21.70
CA ARG A 187 15.22 8.19 -21.24
C ARG A 187 15.26 8.34 -19.72
N ASP A 188 14.09 8.41 -19.11
CA ASP A 188 13.89 8.50 -17.67
C ASP A 188 13.69 7.10 -17.08
N ARG A 189 14.53 6.73 -16.12
CA ARG A 189 14.61 5.37 -15.56
C ARG A 189 14.79 5.35 -14.05
N ILE A 190 14.05 4.48 -13.38
CA ILE A 190 14.18 4.19 -11.94
C ILE A 190 14.56 2.71 -11.78
N THR A 191 15.68 2.44 -11.11
CA THR A 191 16.18 1.06 -10.89
C THR A 191 16.54 0.82 -9.43
N GLY A 192 16.46 -0.45 -8.99
CA GLY A 192 16.87 -0.85 -7.64
C GLY A 192 16.02 -1.97 -7.04
N PRO A 193 16.10 -2.21 -5.72
CA PRO A 193 15.24 -3.17 -5.04
C PRO A 193 13.76 -2.78 -5.12
N ALA A 194 12.87 -3.75 -5.37
CA ALA A 194 11.43 -3.51 -5.41
C ALA A 194 10.88 -3.08 -4.03
N GLU A 195 11.44 -3.61 -2.94
CA GLU A 195 11.07 -3.22 -1.57
C GLU A 195 11.33 -1.74 -1.32
N ASP A 196 12.51 -1.26 -1.68
CA ASP A 196 12.89 0.15 -1.57
C ASP A 196 11.95 1.05 -2.38
N PHE A 197 11.62 0.65 -3.62
CA PHE A 197 10.65 1.38 -4.42
C PHE A 197 9.27 1.44 -3.74
N CYS A 198 8.80 0.33 -3.17
CA CYS A 198 7.52 0.28 -2.43
C CYS A 198 7.54 1.19 -1.19
N LEU A 199 8.65 1.21 -0.44
CA LEU A 199 8.84 2.11 0.71
C LEU A 199 8.81 3.58 0.30
N LEU A 200 9.43 3.93 -0.83
CA LEU A 200 9.41 5.28 -1.38
C LEU A 200 8.01 5.72 -1.80
N VAL A 201 7.32 4.96 -2.66
CA VAL A 201 6.01 5.37 -3.21
C VAL A 201 4.89 5.37 -2.17
N THR A 202 5.10 4.71 -1.03
CA THR A 202 4.18 4.76 0.12
C THR A 202 4.58 5.80 1.17
N GLY A 203 5.64 6.57 0.92
CA GLY A 203 6.13 7.64 1.79
C GLY A 203 6.64 7.14 3.14
N ARG A 204 7.18 5.91 3.20
CA ARG A 204 7.73 5.33 4.44
C ARG A 204 9.22 5.61 4.61
N ARG A 205 9.94 5.88 3.52
CA ARG A 205 11.37 6.21 3.51
C ARG A 205 11.65 7.25 2.44
N PHE A 206 12.65 8.09 2.67
CA PHE A 206 13.18 9.00 1.67
C PHE A 206 14.16 8.27 0.77
N ALA A 207 14.33 8.74 -0.46
CA ALA A 207 15.23 8.13 -1.44
C ALA A 207 16.68 8.07 -0.96
N GLU A 208 17.13 8.99 -0.10
CA GLU A 208 18.48 8.99 0.48
C GLU A 208 18.77 7.77 1.37
N ASP A 209 17.74 7.16 1.95
CA ASP A 209 17.84 5.95 2.78
C ASP A 209 17.73 4.65 1.96
N LEU A 210 17.55 4.77 0.65
CA LEU A 210 17.16 3.67 -0.24
C LEU A 210 18.21 3.43 -1.32
N SER A 211 18.31 2.17 -1.77
CA SER A 211 19.21 1.75 -2.84
C SER A 211 18.57 1.90 -4.22
N LEU A 212 17.95 3.05 -4.48
CA LEU A 212 17.31 3.38 -5.76
C LEU A 212 18.20 4.31 -6.59
N ALA A 213 18.27 4.06 -7.89
CA ALA A 213 18.94 4.92 -8.86
C ALA A 213 17.92 5.59 -9.77
N PHE A 214 18.05 6.91 -9.91
CA PHE A 214 17.20 7.77 -10.73
C PHE A 214 18.05 8.33 -11.88
N THR A 215 17.66 8.03 -13.12
CA THR A 215 18.36 8.46 -14.33
C THR A 215 17.40 9.27 -15.19
N GLY A 216 17.82 10.45 -15.65
CA GLY A 216 17.00 11.36 -16.45
C GLY A 216 16.40 12.50 -15.62
N GLY A 217 16.24 13.67 -16.24
CA GLY A 217 15.86 14.90 -15.54
C GLY A 217 14.48 14.83 -14.88
N HIS A 218 13.53 14.14 -15.51
CA HIS A 218 12.18 14.06 -14.98
C HIS A 218 12.05 13.08 -13.80
N THR A 219 12.99 12.14 -13.66
CA THR A 219 13.00 11.26 -12.48
C THR A 219 13.37 12.02 -11.21
N ALA A 220 14.25 13.03 -11.31
CA ALA A 220 14.61 13.90 -10.21
C ALA A 220 13.47 14.85 -9.83
N GLU A 221 12.81 15.45 -10.82
CA GLU A 221 11.61 16.28 -10.62
C GLU A 221 10.48 15.47 -9.97
N TRP A 222 10.20 14.26 -10.49
CA TRP A 222 9.20 13.37 -9.90
C TRP A 222 9.51 13.05 -8.43
N LEU A 223 10.77 12.80 -8.09
CA LEU A 223 11.20 12.50 -6.72
C LEU A 223 10.98 13.71 -5.80
N GLU A 224 11.39 14.90 -6.23
CA GLU A 224 11.18 16.14 -5.47
C GLU A 224 9.69 16.38 -5.18
N LEU A 225 8.83 16.18 -6.18
CA LEU A 225 7.38 16.31 -6.00
C LEU A 225 6.79 15.21 -5.12
N LEU A 226 7.34 14.00 -5.15
CA LEU A 226 6.86 12.88 -4.33
C LEU A 226 7.15 13.10 -2.84
N GLU A 227 8.30 13.68 -2.51
CA GLU A 227 8.78 13.86 -1.14
C GLU A 227 8.37 15.20 -0.49
N ARG A 228 7.77 16.12 -1.27
CA ARG A 228 7.27 17.41 -0.81
C ARG A 228 5.88 17.36 -0.15
#